data_AF-A0AA43LA06-F1
#
_entry.id   AF-A0AA43LA06-F1
#
_cell.length_a   1.000
_cell.length_b   1.000
_cell.length_c   1.000
_cell.angle_alpha   90.00
_cell.angle_beta   90.00
_cell.angle_gamma   90.00
#
_symmetry.space_group_name_H-M   'P 1'
#
loop_
_entity.id
_entity.type
_entity.pdbx_description
1 polymer ?
#
loop_
_entity_poly.entity_id
_entity_poly.type
_entity_poly.pdbx_seq_one_letter_code
_entity_poly.pdbx_strand_id
1 'polypeptide(L)'
;MGTNIIWSSSKGQERSGVHQSFKIIFVGLIIAALNILFYEDMLISYSIIAVEVFILMYYLLKRKITLFFGYYLIFLCLSLEFSVLVETNQIFGFKDFRIIGVNLGILSLIPIIPLSIARGIRINYIKTKYSNVMRFIKIILFLNVIGVFWGLIGIFINDNNVLSMNEAITGFINVCYNMMALPLLIILVFIYLLSWEEEFIYQIRFFLVSILIGIVFSLILALFFGKSGYYGGTNTLIVSSVIQYLPLMIIIPFYKSEKSTKYILPLAMIGIVLALIYNAQGKLILMCAVIPIVLIMKMIKSKDKMLLFFIPFMLLLVIFVYYIINIELINSVIFQSKLNQSISLLQFWKENWLYNLPNSPKIRVAEFISIMIEYFKKPWFLLMGKGYMGTIVDHTGMIGQQYIPGSFELNQWENGTFYRMHETFNTMFLYHGLVGIIVYIFMSIMLLNNLNKNPWIVIGGFWFLTIYGFSITISAFGIAALLFGLALINNKDNTNTLH
;
A
#
# COMPACT_ATOMS: atom_id res chain seq x y z
N MET A 1 -5.74 -48.11 -19.42
CA MET A 1 -6.82 -48.15 -18.42
C MET A 1 -6.82 -46.82 -17.70
N GLY A 2 -7.70 -45.91 -18.13
CA GLY A 2 -7.79 -44.55 -17.61
C GLY A 2 -8.71 -44.50 -16.40
N THR A 3 -8.19 -44.10 -15.24
CA THR A 3 -8.98 -43.74 -14.07
C THR A 3 -9.33 -42.26 -14.17
N ASN A 4 -10.55 -41.99 -14.60
CA ASN A 4 -11.22 -40.70 -14.42
C ASN A 4 -11.42 -40.45 -12.92
N ILE A 5 -10.52 -39.70 -12.30
CA ILE A 5 -10.74 -39.14 -10.97
C ILE A 5 -11.61 -37.90 -11.14
N ILE A 6 -12.91 -38.12 -11.00
CA ILE A 6 -13.93 -37.07 -10.96
C ILE A 6 -13.70 -36.23 -9.70
N TRP A 7 -13.39 -34.95 -9.89
CA TRP A 7 -13.26 -33.96 -8.82
C TRP A 7 -14.63 -33.69 -8.17
N SER A 8 -14.94 -34.40 -7.08
CA SER A 8 -16.13 -34.15 -6.23
C SER A 8 -15.76 -33.56 -4.86
N SER A 9 -14.83 -32.59 -4.79
CA SER A 9 -14.30 -32.07 -3.51
C SER A 9 -14.77 -30.65 -3.11
N SER A 10 -15.60 -29.96 -3.90
CA SER A 10 -15.88 -28.53 -3.65
C SER A 10 -16.58 -28.23 -2.32
N LYS A 11 -17.50 -29.09 -1.85
CA LYS A 11 -18.22 -28.87 -0.58
C LYS A 11 -17.40 -29.17 0.68
N GLY A 12 -16.42 -30.09 0.60
CA GLY A 12 -15.55 -30.43 1.74
C GLY A 12 -14.44 -29.41 1.98
N GLN A 13 -13.91 -28.83 0.89
CA GLN A 13 -12.95 -27.72 0.97
C GLN A 13 -13.59 -26.42 1.46
N GLU A 14 -14.88 -26.16 1.17
CA GLU A 14 -15.57 -24.97 1.68
C GLU A 14 -15.74 -24.98 3.20
N ARG A 15 -16.18 -26.10 3.81
CA ARG A 15 -16.39 -26.17 5.27
C ARG A 15 -15.08 -26.10 6.07
N SER A 16 -14.02 -26.74 5.59
CA SER A 16 -12.69 -26.65 6.21
C SER A 16 -12.07 -25.25 6.06
N GLY A 17 -12.33 -24.57 4.94
CA GLY A 17 -11.90 -23.19 4.71
C GLY A 17 -12.52 -22.16 5.65
N VAL A 18 -13.79 -22.33 6.05
CA VAL A 18 -14.47 -21.40 6.97
C VAL A 18 -13.86 -21.46 8.37
N HIS A 19 -13.63 -22.64 8.94
CA HIS A 19 -12.96 -22.73 10.25
C HIS A 19 -11.54 -22.17 10.24
N GLN A 20 -10.80 -22.39 9.14
CA GLN A 20 -9.47 -21.82 8.99
C GLN A 20 -9.52 -20.29 8.91
N SER A 21 -10.52 -19.71 8.24
CA SER A 21 -10.68 -18.25 8.14
C SER A 21 -10.91 -17.58 9.50
N PHE A 22 -11.71 -18.18 10.39
CA PHE A 22 -11.95 -17.62 11.73
C PHE A 22 -10.69 -17.62 12.58
N LYS A 23 -9.86 -18.67 12.50
CA LYS A 23 -8.57 -18.72 13.21
C LYS A 23 -7.63 -17.62 12.76
N ILE A 24 -7.53 -17.38 11.45
CA ILE A 24 -6.67 -16.33 10.89
C ILE A 24 -7.15 -14.95 11.35
N ILE A 25 -8.47 -14.68 11.23
CA ILE A 25 -9.08 -13.43 11.68
C ILE A 25 -8.81 -13.20 13.18
N PHE A 26 -8.99 -14.23 14.00
CA PHE A 26 -8.74 -14.14 15.43
C PHE A 26 -7.28 -13.80 15.77
N VAL A 27 -6.31 -14.40 15.07
CA VAL A 27 -4.90 -14.01 15.25
C VAL A 27 -4.69 -12.55 14.84
N GLY A 28 -5.26 -12.10 13.72
CA GLY A 28 -5.17 -10.69 13.32
C GLY A 28 -5.74 -9.73 14.37
N LEU A 29 -6.87 -10.08 14.99
CA LEU A 29 -7.46 -9.29 16.08
C LEU A 29 -6.55 -9.24 17.32
N ILE A 30 -5.94 -10.36 17.70
CA ILE A 30 -4.99 -10.40 18.83
C ILE A 30 -3.78 -9.52 18.55
N ILE A 31 -3.15 -9.66 17.38
CA ILE A 31 -1.97 -8.87 17.02
C ILE A 31 -2.30 -7.38 16.97
N ALA A 32 -3.46 -7.02 16.38
CA ALA A 32 -3.97 -5.66 16.39
C ALA A 32 -4.11 -5.11 17.82
N ALA A 33 -4.72 -5.88 18.73
CA ALA A 33 -4.88 -5.46 20.12
C ALA A 33 -3.56 -5.27 20.84
N LEU A 34 -2.65 -6.24 20.70
CA LEU A 34 -1.35 -6.22 21.35
C LEU A 34 -0.51 -5.02 20.89
N ASN A 35 -0.49 -4.72 19.58
CA ASN A 35 0.23 -3.56 19.06
C ASN A 35 -0.37 -2.25 19.56
N ILE A 36 -1.69 -2.10 19.65
CA ILE A 36 -2.30 -0.85 20.14
C ILE A 36 -2.10 -0.65 21.65
N LEU A 37 -2.15 -1.73 22.43
CA LEU A 37 -2.07 -1.64 23.89
C LEU A 37 -0.63 -1.46 24.39
N PHE A 38 0.35 -2.05 23.71
CA PHE A 38 1.71 -2.22 24.24
C PHE A 38 2.83 -1.61 23.39
N TYR A 39 2.53 -0.79 22.36
CA TYR A 39 3.56 -0.23 21.47
C TYR A 39 4.67 0.59 22.18
N GLU A 40 4.43 1.10 23.38
CA GLU A 40 5.41 1.85 24.20
C GLU A 40 6.18 0.94 25.17
N ASP A 41 5.61 -0.21 25.52
CA ASP A 41 6.23 -1.14 26.46
C ASP A 41 7.23 -2.02 25.73
N MET A 42 8.51 -1.69 25.91
CA MET A 42 9.63 -2.40 25.28
C MET A 42 9.64 -3.90 25.61
N LEU A 43 9.40 -4.27 26.87
CA LEU A 43 9.52 -5.66 27.31
C LEU A 43 8.39 -6.51 26.75
N ILE A 44 7.16 -6.00 26.83
CA ILE A 44 5.98 -6.69 26.29
C ILE A 44 6.08 -6.75 24.76
N SER A 45 6.41 -5.64 24.09
CA SER A 45 6.60 -5.61 22.64
C SER A 45 7.65 -6.59 22.14
N TYR A 46 8.80 -6.68 22.81
CA TYR A 46 9.84 -7.64 22.43
C TYR A 46 9.42 -9.08 22.65
N SER A 47 8.64 -9.35 23.69
CA SER A 47 8.05 -10.67 23.93
C SER A 47 7.06 -11.05 22.82
N ILE A 48 6.22 -10.11 22.38
CA ILE A 48 5.30 -10.28 21.25
C ILE A 48 6.10 -10.59 19.97
N ILE A 49 7.11 -9.78 19.66
CA ILE A 49 7.97 -9.96 18.48
C ILE A 49 8.66 -11.33 18.51
N ALA A 50 9.15 -11.78 19.67
CA ALA A 50 9.77 -13.10 19.80
C ALA A 50 8.80 -14.23 19.45
N VAL A 51 7.53 -14.12 19.89
CA VAL A 51 6.47 -15.08 19.53
C VAL A 51 6.16 -15.02 18.04
N GLU A 52 6.06 -13.83 17.45
CA GLU A 52 5.83 -13.65 16.01
C GLU A 52 6.95 -14.29 15.18
N VAL A 53 8.22 -14.06 15.55
CA VAL A 53 9.39 -14.67 14.91
C VAL A 53 9.36 -16.19 15.03
N PHE A 54 8.99 -16.73 16.20
CA PHE A 54 8.88 -18.18 16.39
C PHE A 54 7.80 -18.79 15.49
N ILE A 55 6.65 -18.13 15.35
CA ILE A 55 5.57 -18.56 14.45
C ILE A 55 6.06 -18.58 12.99
N LEU A 56 6.73 -17.51 12.55
CA LEU A 56 7.29 -17.44 11.20
C LEU A 56 8.33 -18.55 10.96
N MET A 57 9.26 -18.72 11.90
CA MET A 57 10.28 -19.76 11.80
C MET A 57 9.67 -21.16 11.75
N TYR A 58 8.64 -21.43 12.57
CA TYR A 58 7.93 -22.70 12.56
C TYR A 58 7.33 -23.03 11.18
N TYR A 59 6.61 -22.09 10.56
CA TYR A 59 6.02 -22.31 9.24
C TYR A 59 7.06 -22.42 8.12
N LEU A 60 8.13 -21.63 8.21
CA LEU A 60 9.26 -21.70 7.29
C LEU A 60 9.95 -23.08 7.35
N LEU A 61 10.27 -23.57 8.54
CA LEU A 61 10.88 -24.89 8.75
C LEU A 61 9.98 -26.04 8.28
N LYS A 62 8.66 -25.92 8.49
CA LYS A 62 7.67 -26.86 7.95
C LYS A 62 7.41 -26.70 6.45
N ARG A 63 8.09 -25.75 5.79
CA ARG A 63 7.93 -25.42 4.36
C ARG A 63 6.48 -25.15 3.95
N LYS A 64 5.70 -24.53 4.85
CA LYS A 64 4.33 -24.07 4.59
C LYS A 64 4.37 -22.58 4.28
N ILE A 65 4.85 -22.22 3.09
CA ILE A 65 5.23 -20.86 2.75
C ILE A 65 4.02 -19.94 2.61
N THR A 66 2.86 -20.47 2.21
CA THR A 66 1.61 -19.70 2.17
C THR A 66 1.23 -19.18 3.56
N LEU A 67 1.33 -20.04 4.59
CA LEU A 67 1.03 -19.66 5.97
C LEU A 67 2.10 -18.72 6.54
N PHE A 68 3.37 -19.03 6.29
CA PHE A 68 4.49 -18.15 6.66
C PHE A 68 4.27 -16.73 6.11
N PHE A 69 3.99 -16.60 4.80
CA PHE A 69 3.78 -15.32 4.16
C PHE A 69 2.51 -14.62 4.66
N GLY A 70 1.43 -15.37 4.88
CA GLY A 70 0.19 -14.84 5.45
C GLY A 70 0.39 -14.24 6.84
N TYR A 71 1.05 -14.95 7.76
CA TYR A 71 1.36 -14.44 9.10
C TYR A 71 2.36 -13.30 9.06
N TYR A 72 3.36 -13.37 8.19
CA TYR A 72 4.28 -12.25 7.94
C TYR A 72 3.53 -10.97 7.58
N LEU A 73 2.56 -11.07 6.66
CA LEU A 73 1.72 -9.93 6.29
C LEU A 73 0.89 -9.41 7.47
N ILE A 74 0.34 -10.30 8.33
CA ILE A 74 -0.39 -9.86 9.53
C ILE A 74 0.53 -9.06 10.46
N PHE A 75 1.68 -9.61 10.83
CA PHE A 75 2.61 -9.00 11.79
C PHE A 75 3.16 -7.67 11.25
N LEU A 76 3.55 -7.63 9.98
CA LEU A 76 4.06 -6.41 9.37
C LEU A 76 2.96 -5.35 9.18
N CYS A 77 1.81 -5.71 8.60
CA CYS A 77 0.78 -4.74 8.23
C CYS A 77 -0.01 -4.21 9.42
N LEU A 78 -0.08 -4.93 10.54
CA LEU A 78 -0.71 -4.45 11.78
C LEU A 78 0.29 -3.75 12.73
N SER A 79 1.57 -3.71 12.40
CA SER A 79 2.56 -2.92 13.13
C SER A 79 2.36 -1.43 12.90
N LEU A 80 2.59 -0.62 13.93
CA LEU A 80 2.73 0.82 13.80
C LEU A 80 4.04 1.15 13.07
N GLU A 81 4.12 2.34 12.45
CA GLU A 81 5.25 2.69 11.56
C GLU A 81 5.85 4.07 11.80
N PHE A 82 5.05 5.06 12.20
CA PHE A 82 5.47 6.46 12.29
C PHE A 82 5.35 6.95 13.74
N SER A 83 6.47 7.07 14.44
CA SER A 83 6.55 7.60 15.82
C SER A 83 5.96 9.01 15.95
N VAL A 84 6.14 9.84 14.92
CA VAL A 84 5.57 11.19 14.85
C VAL A 84 4.04 11.18 14.95
N LEU A 85 3.37 10.18 14.38
CA LEU A 85 1.90 10.06 14.45
C LEU A 85 1.42 9.62 15.84
N VAL A 86 2.32 9.07 16.65
CA VAL A 86 2.04 8.45 17.95
C VAL A 86 2.50 9.35 19.10
N GLU A 87 3.15 10.49 18.81
CA GLU A 87 3.73 11.41 19.80
C GLU A 87 4.73 10.77 20.77
N THR A 88 5.37 9.69 20.34
CA THR A 88 6.37 8.99 21.15
C THR A 88 7.75 9.09 20.52
N ASN A 89 8.77 9.07 21.38
CA ASN A 89 10.15 9.02 20.92
C ASN A 89 10.48 7.68 20.25
N GLN A 90 9.82 6.60 20.67
CA GLN A 90 10.07 5.25 20.18
C GLN A 90 8.77 4.44 20.14
N ILE A 91 8.60 3.69 19.05
CA ILE A 91 7.57 2.66 18.90
C ILE A 91 8.30 1.32 18.85
N PHE A 92 7.78 0.35 19.60
CA PHE A 92 8.23 -1.04 19.52
C PHE A 92 7.18 -1.86 18.78
N GLY A 93 7.63 -2.62 17.78
CA GLY A 93 6.76 -3.45 16.96
C GLY A 93 7.55 -4.21 15.90
N PHE A 94 6.90 -5.17 15.24
CA PHE A 94 7.53 -6.04 14.25
C PHE A 94 8.26 -5.26 13.15
N LYS A 95 7.69 -4.13 12.69
CA LYS A 95 8.31 -3.28 11.67
C LYS A 95 9.51 -2.52 12.24
N ASP A 96 9.44 -1.97 13.44
CA ASP A 96 10.51 -1.10 13.96
C ASP A 96 11.69 -1.88 14.56
N PHE A 97 11.50 -3.17 14.85
CA PHE A 97 12.57 -4.02 15.36
C PHE A 97 13.69 -4.21 14.32
N ARG A 98 14.93 -4.04 14.76
CA ARG A 98 16.12 -4.17 13.90
C ARG A 98 17.10 -5.19 14.48
N ILE A 99 17.67 -6.01 13.61
CA ILE A 99 18.79 -6.91 13.92
C ILE A 99 19.96 -6.49 13.03
N ILE A 100 21.06 -6.08 13.63
CA ILE A 100 22.26 -5.58 12.91
C ILE A 100 21.87 -4.43 11.95
N GLY A 101 21.03 -3.50 12.41
CA GLY A 101 20.58 -2.33 11.65
C GLY A 101 19.50 -2.60 10.58
N VAL A 102 19.23 -3.86 10.23
CA VAL A 102 18.23 -4.25 9.23
C VAL A 102 16.89 -4.52 9.90
N ASN A 103 15.79 -4.02 9.34
CA ASN A 103 14.47 -4.20 9.94
C ASN A 103 13.96 -5.64 9.76
N LEU A 104 13.30 -6.13 10.80
CA LEU A 104 12.86 -7.52 10.91
C LEU A 104 11.89 -7.94 9.81
N GLY A 105 11.08 -7.00 9.31
CA GLY A 105 10.22 -7.20 8.16
C GLY A 105 10.98 -7.74 6.95
N ILE A 106 12.10 -7.12 6.57
CA ILE A 106 12.90 -7.61 5.43
C ILE A 106 13.65 -8.88 5.81
N LEU A 107 14.29 -8.91 6.99
CA LEU A 107 15.06 -10.08 7.43
C LEU A 107 14.23 -11.35 7.43
N SER A 108 12.96 -11.27 7.85
CA SER A 108 12.06 -12.41 7.88
C SER A 108 11.84 -13.04 6.50
N LEU A 109 11.91 -12.25 5.42
CA LEU A 109 11.74 -12.72 4.05
C LEU A 109 13.03 -13.26 3.40
N ILE A 110 14.22 -12.89 3.89
CA ILE A 110 15.51 -13.31 3.31
C ILE A 110 15.64 -14.84 3.15
N PRO A 111 15.22 -15.69 4.12
CA PRO A 111 15.31 -17.14 3.98
C PRO A 111 14.57 -17.73 2.77
N ILE A 112 13.67 -16.98 2.14
CA ILE A 112 12.98 -17.40 0.91
C ILE A 112 13.96 -17.46 -0.28
N ILE A 113 15.04 -16.67 -0.27
CA ILE A 113 16.07 -16.71 -1.32
C ILE A 113 16.73 -18.10 -1.41
N PRO A 114 17.42 -18.62 -0.39
CA PRO A 114 18.04 -19.94 -0.46
C PRO A 114 17.00 -21.04 -0.65
N LEU A 115 15.80 -20.91 -0.07
CA LEU A 115 14.73 -21.88 -0.28
C LEU A 115 14.29 -21.97 -1.75
N SER A 116 14.16 -20.81 -2.41
CA SER A 116 13.77 -20.72 -3.82
C SER A 116 14.85 -21.26 -4.76
N ILE A 117 16.13 -21.01 -4.43
CA ILE A 117 17.27 -21.57 -5.16
C ILE A 117 17.31 -23.09 -5.00
N ALA A 118 17.24 -23.59 -3.77
CA ALA A 118 17.34 -25.02 -3.46
C ALA A 118 16.22 -25.86 -4.09
N ARG A 119 15.00 -25.32 -4.14
CA ARG A 119 13.85 -26.03 -4.75
C ARG A 119 13.75 -25.83 -6.26
N GLY A 120 14.33 -24.75 -6.79
CA GLY A 120 14.22 -24.35 -8.19
C GLY A 120 12.86 -23.70 -8.50
N ILE A 121 12.88 -22.50 -9.10
CA ILE A 121 11.65 -21.79 -9.50
C ILE A 121 11.20 -22.26 -10.89
N ARG A 122 9.90 -22.52 -11.04
CA ARG A 122 9.30 -22.90 -12.33
C ARG A 122 8.93 -21.68 -13.18
N ILE A 123 9.91 -20.86 -13.56
CA ILE A 123 9.68 -19.58 -14.26
C ILE A 123 8.88 -19.77 -15.55
N ASN A 124 9.17 -20.80 -16.34
CA ASN A 124 8.46 -21.07 -17.60
C ASN A 124 6.98 -21.36 -17.38
N TYR A 125 6.66 -22.13 -16.33
CA TYR A 125 5.28 -22.41 -15.93
C TYR A 125 4.54 -21.13 -15.51
N ILE A 126 5.19 -20.27 -14.73
CA ILE A 126 4.60 -18.99 -14.30
C ILE A 126 4.38 -18.07 -15.50
N LYS A 127 5.35 -18.01 -16.42
CA LYS A 127 5.25 -17.18 -17.63
C LYS A 127 4.06 -17.58 -18.51
N THR A 128 3.77 -18.88 -18.63
CA THR A 128 2.65 -19.38 -19.43
C THR A 128 1.31 -19.25 -18.71
N LYS A 129 1.21 -19.71 -17.46
CA LYS A 129 -0.05 -19.73 -16.71
C LYS A 129 -0.42 -18.37 -16.11
N TYR A 130 0.56 -17.63 -15.58
CA TYR A 130 0.39 -16.36 -14.87
C TYR A 130 1.04 -15.19 -15.60
N SER A 131 0.74 -15.05 -16.89
CA SER A 131 1.32 -14.03 -17.77
C SER A 131 1.22 -12.60 -17.22
N ASN A 132 0.10 -12.23 -16.58
CA ASN A 132 -0.09 -10.91 -15.99
C ASN A 132 0.82 -10.67 -14.78
N VAL A 133 1.01 -11.68 -13.93
CA VAL A 133 1.96 -11.64 -12.80
C VAL A 133 3.39 -11.48 -13.34
N MET A 134 3.76 -12.29 -14.34
CA MET A 134 5.09 -12.20 -14.95
C MET A 134 5.33 -10.83 -15.62
N ARG A 135 4.30 -10.24 -16.24
CA ARG A 135 4.39 -8.90 -16.82
C ARG A 135 4.65 -7.85 -15.74
N PHE A 136 3.91 -7.89 -14.64
CA PHE A 136 4.14 -7.01 -13.49
C PHE A 136 5.56 -7.18 -12.92
N ILE A 137 6.02 -8.42 -12.73
CA ILE A 137 7.36 -8.73 -12.22
C ILE A 137 8.44 -8.10 -13.11
N LYS A 138 8.33 -8.25 -14.44
CA LYS A 138 9.30 -7.66 -15.37
C LYS A 138 9.35 -6.14 -15.26
N ILE A 139 8.19 -5.50 -15.14
CA ILE A 139 8.10 -4.04 -14.98
C ILE A 139 8.78 -3.60 -13.68
N ILE A 140 8.45 -4.23 -12.55
CA ILE A 140 9.04 -3.88 -11.25
C ILE A 140 10.55 -4.13 -11.25
N LEU A 141 11.02 -5.26 -11.78
CA LEU A 141 12.46 -5.54 -11.90
C LEU A 141 13.17 -4.47 -12.74
N PHE A 142 12.59 -4.11 -13.89
CA PHE A 142 13.14 -3.11 -14.78
C PHE A 142 13.23 -1.72 -14.12
N LEU A 143 12.15 -1.27 -13.48
CA LEU A 143 12.14 -0.02 -12.72
C LEU A 143 13.20 -0.01 -11.62
N ASN A 144 13.35 -1.12 -10.88
CA ASN A 144 14.33 -1.23 -9.80
C ASN A 144 15.77 -1.17 -10.30
N VAL A 145 16.09 -1.88 -11.39
CA VAL A 145 17.43 -1.84 -11.99
C VAL A 145 17.77 -0.41 -12.45
N ILE A 146 16.85 0.25 -13.14
CA ILE A 146 17.02 1.65 -13.56
C ILE A 146 17.15 2.58 -12.35
N GLY A 147 16.29 2.41 -11.35
CA GLY A 147 16.25 3.21 -10.14
C GLY A 147 17.59 3.18 -9.40
N VAL A 148 18.12 1.99 -9.12
CA VAL A 148 19.42 1.85 -8.45
C VAL A 148 20.56 2.39 -9.32
N PHE A 149 20.60 2.02 -10.59
CA PHE A 149 21.70 2.40 -11.48
C PHE A 149 21.81 3.92 -11.64
N TRP A 150 20.70 4.60 -11.93
CA TRP A 150 20.70 6.06 -12.10
C TRP A 150 20.85 6.80 -10.77
N GLY A 151 20.38 6.23 -9.66
CA GLY A 151 20.58 6.82 -8.34
C GLY A 151 22.05 6.81 -7.94
N LEU A 152 22.77 5.71 -8.20
CA LEU A 152 24.21 5.63 -8.02
C LEU A 152 24.95 6.66 -8.90
N ILE A 153 24.54 6.83 -10.17
CA ILE A 153 25.10 7.86 -11.05
C ILE A 153 24.86 9.25 -10.45
N GLY A 154 23.64 9.55 -10.00
CA GLY A 154 23.27 10.83 -9.40
C GLY A 154 24.13 11.18 -8.19
N ILE A 155 24.39 10.21 -7.31
CA ILE A 155 25.28 10.38 -6.16
C ILE A 155 26.73 10.57 -6.60
N PHE A 156 27.20 9.78 -7.57
CA PHE A 156 28.58 9.84 -8.06
C PHE A 156 28.91 11.19 -8.70
N ILE A 157 27.98 11.77 -9.46
CA ILE A 157 28.16 13.10 -10.06
C ILE A 157 27.82 14.25 -9.10
N ASN A 158 27.47 13.94 -7.85
CA ASN A 158 27.00 14.89 -6.84
C ASN A 158 25.84 15.77 -7.34
N ASP A 159 24.81 15.16 -7.95
CA ASP A 159 23.68 15.89 -8.53
C ASP A 159 22.97 16.74 -7.48
N ASN A 160 22.82 18.05 -7.76
CA ASN A 160 22.27 19.05 -6.84
C ASN A 160 22.95 19.08 -5.46
N ASN A 161 24.24 18.76 -5.40
CA ASN A 161 25.00 18.72 -4.16
C ASN A 161 24.41 17.72 -3.14
N VAL A 162 23.92 16.57 -3.59
CA VAL A 162 23.35 15.54 -2.71
C VAL A 162 24.36 15.03 -1.66
N LEU A 163 25.66 15.06 -1.94
CA LEU A 163 26.70 14.62 -1.00
C LEU A 163 26.90 15.58 0.18
N SER A 164 26.42 16.83 0.11
CA SER A 164 26.42 17.73 1.27
C SER A 164 25.26 17.43 2.24
N MET A 165 24.30 16.61 1.85
CA MET A 165 23.28 16.14 2.78
C MET A 165 23.90 15.18 3.80
N ASN A 166 23.60 15.41 5.08
CA ASN A 166 23.93 14.45 6.12
C ASN A 166 23.34 13.08 5.78
N GLU A 167 24.19 12.06 5.85
CA GLU A 167 23.83 10.65 5.61
C GLU A 167 23.33 10.34 4.19
N ALA A 168 23.78 11.06 3.15
CA ALA A 168 23.34 10.84 1.76
C ALA A 168 23.38 9.35 1.32
N ILE A 169 24.49 8.65 1.58
CA ILE A 169 24.64 7.23 1.23
C ILE A 169 23.64 6.35 2.00
N THR A 170 23.47 6.60 3.30
CA THR A 170 22.49 5.87 4.12
C THR A 170 21.06 6.14 3.64
N GLY A 171 20.76 7.39 3.24
CA GLY A 171 19.50 7.78 2.61
C GLY A 171 19.23 6.97 1.34
N PHE A 172 20.24 6.82 0.47
CA PHE A 172 20.14 6.02 -0.74
C PHE A 172 19.87 4.56 -0.45
N ILE A 173 20.62 3.98 0.50
CA ILE A 173 20.43 2.61 0.96
C ILE A 173 19.01 2.43 1.51
N ASN A 174 18.49 3.38 2.27
CA ASN A 174 17.12 3.34 2.81
C ASN A 174 16.06 3.40 1.69
N VAL A 175 16.25 4.22 0.66
CA VAL A 175 15.34 4.24 -0.51
C VAL A 175 15.39 2.91 -1.25
N CYS A 176 16.58 2.36 -1.50
CA CYS A 176 16.74 1.04 -2.12
C CYS A 176 16.10 -0.06 -1.26
N TYR A 177 16.27 0.00 0.05
CA TYR A 177 15.67 -0.92 0.99
C TYR A 177 14.14 -0.93 0.88
N ASN A 178 13.51 0.25 0.85
CA ASN A 178 12.06 0.39 0.77
C ASN A 178 11.49 0.11 -0.62
N MET A 179 12.13 0.61 -1.68
CA MET A 179 11.60 0.52 -3.05
C MET A 179 12.04 -0.73 -3.81
N MET A 180 13.14 -1.37 -3.42
CA MET A 180 13.68 -2.56 -4.08
C MET A 180 13.61 -3.81 -3.23
N ALA A 181 14.27 -3.83 -2.07
CA ALA A 181 14.48 -5.07 -1.33
C ALA A 181 13.14 -5.70 -0.93
N LEU A 182 12.25 -4.93 -0.31
CA LEU A 182 10.94 -5.42 0.12
C LEU A 182 10.06 -5.86 -1.06
N PRO A 183 9.82 -5.04 -2.11
CA PRO A 183 9.00 -5.48 -3.25
C PRO A 183 9.53 -6.73 -3.95
N LEU A 184 10.85 -6.83 -4.16
CA LEU A 184 11.45 -7.98 -4.83
C LEU A 184 11.36 -9.25 -3.99
N LEU A 185 11.53 -9.16 -2.66
CA LEU A 185 11.35 -10.30 -1.77
C LEU A 185 9.90 -10.78 -1.73
N ILE A 186 8.92 -9.88 -1.70
CA ILE A 186 7.50 -10.26 -1.77
C ILE A 186 7.17 -10.90 -3.13
N ILE A 187 7.70 -10.36 -4.22
CA ILE A 187 7.58 -10.95 -5.55
C ILE A 187 8.19 -12.36 -5.57
N LEU A 188 9.37 -12.54 -4.98
CA LEU A 188 10.04 -13.84 -4.92
C LEU A 188 9.21 -14.87 -4.13
N VAL A 189 8.63 -14.47 -3.00
CA VAL A 189 7.69 -15.31 -2.25
C VAL A 189 6.52 -15.73 -3.13
N PHE A 190 5.89 -14.78 -3.85
CA PHE A 190 4.78 -15.08 -4.74
C PHE A 190 5.16 -16.03 -5.88
N ILE A 191 6.32 -15.82 -6.49
CA ILE A 191 6.89 -16.71 -7.52
C ILE A 191 7.06 -18.13 -6.95
N TYR A 192 7.55 -18.25 -5.71
CA TYR A 192 7.68 -19.53 -5.04
C TYR A 192 6.31 -20.19 -4.82
N LEU A 193 5.32 -19.44 -4.30
CA LEU A 193 3.96 -19.93 -4.08
C LEU A 193 3.32 -20.43 -5.38
N LEU A 194 3.42 -19.66 -6.46
CA LEU A 194 2.89 -20.07 -7.78
C LEU A 194 3.61 -21.28 -8.38
N SER A 195 4.87 -21.51 -8.01
CA SER A 195 5.63 -22.68 -8.47
C SER A 195 5.27 -23.96 -7.72
N TRP A 196 4.96 -23.86 -6.42
CA TRP A 196 5.01 -25.01 -5.52
C TRP A 196 3.83 -25.15 -4.54
N GLU A 197 3.09 -24.09 -4.27
CA GLU A 197 1.94 -24.07 -3.34
C GLU A 197 0.71 -23.43 -4.00
N GLU A 198 0.55 -23.65 -5.30
CA GLU A 198 -0.50 -23.00 -6.11
C GLU A 198 -1.91 -23.23 -5.53
N GLU A 199 -2.20 -24.45 -5.08
CA GLU A 199 -3.49 -24.84 -4.51
C GLU A 199 -3.84 -24.04 -3.24
N PHE A 200 -2.83 -23.58 -2.51
CA PHE A 200 -2.99 -22.86 -1.25
C PHE A 200 -3.04 -21.34 -1.42
N ILE A 201 -2.78 -20.81 -2.62
CA ILE A 201 -2.71 -19.36 -2.86
C ILE A 201 -4.00 -18.63 -2.45
N TYR A 202 -5.16 -19.30 -2.57
CA TYR A 202 -6.46 -18.77 -2.15
C TYR A 202 -6.53 -18.46 -0.65
N GLN A 203 -5.67 -19.05 0.19
CA GLN A 203 -5.63 -18.74 1.61
C GLN A 203 -5.13 -17.32 1.88
N ILE A 204 -4.32 -16.72 0.99
CA ILE A 204 -3.83 -15.34 1.12
C ILE A 204 -4.99 -14.36 1.32
N ARG A 205 -6.14 -14.58 0.68
CA ARG A 205 -7.33 -13.73 0.84
C ARG A 205 -7.76 -13.58 2.30
N PHE A 206 -7.66 -14.67 3.09
CA PHE A 206 -8.10 -14.65 4.48
C PHE A 206 -7.15 -13.83 5.35
N PHE A 207 -5.85 -13.84 5.04
CA PHE A 207 -4.87 -12.98 5.70
C PHE A 207 -5.09 -11.51 5.34
N LEU A 208 -5.32 -11.19 4.06
CA LEU A 208 -5.60 -9.81 3.63
C LEU A 208 -6.88 -9.25 4.26
N VAL A 209 -7.96 -10.05 4.31
CA VAL A 209 -9.21 -9.69 5.02
C VAL A 209 -8.96 -9.52 6.52
N SER A 210 -8.22 -10.44 7.14
CA SER A 210 -7.87 -10.39 8.56
C SER A 210 -7.13 -9.11 8.91
N ILE A 211 -6.23 -8.63 8.05
CA ILE A 211 -5.53 -7.36 8.26
C ILE A 211 -6.53 -6.20 8.27
N LEU A 212 -7.39 -6.10 7.26
CA LEU A 212 -8.38 -5.01 7.19
C LEU A 212 -9.33 -5.01 8.40
N ILE A 213 -9.80 -6.18 8.83
CA ILE A 213 -10.62 -6.33 10.04
C ILE A 213 -9.82 -5.94 11.29
N GLY A 214 -8.55 -6.36 11.37
CA GLY A 214 -7.63 -5.98 12.45
C GLY A 214 -7.41 -4.47 12.55
N ILE A 215 -7.38 -3.75 11.42
CA ILE A 215 -7.31 -2.28 11.41
C ILE A 215 -8.58 -1.64 12.00
N VAL A 216 -9.78 -2.11 11.61
CA VAL A 216 -11.03 -1.63 12.22
C VAL A 216 -11.03 -1.86 13.72
N PHE A 217 -10.59 -3.05 14.14
CA PHE A 217 -10.51 -3.39 15.55
C PHE A 217 -9.49 -2.54 16.30
N SER A 218 -8.34 -2.25 15.67
CA SER A 218 -7.33 -1.34 16.22
C SER A 218 -7.90 0.05 16.49
N LEU A 219 -8.70 0.60 15.55
CA LEU A 219 -9.38 1.88 15.74
C LEU A 219 -10.36 1.87 16.91
N ILE A 220 -11.15 0.80 17.04
CA ILE A 220 -12.11 0.65 18.14
C ILE A 220 -11.37 0.57 19.48
N LEU A 221 -10.30 -0.21 19.57
CA LEU A 221 -9.49 -0.31 20.78
C LEU A 221 -8.80 1.01 21.11
N ALA A 222 -8.21 1.68 20.11
CA ALA A 222 -7.57 2.96 20.31
C ALA A 222 -8.56 3.99 20.89
N LEU A 223 -9.79 4.01 20.37
CA LEU A 223 -10.86 4.85 20.90
C LEU A 223 -11.25 4.45 22.33
N PHE A 224 -11.46 3.16 22.59
CA PHE A 224 -11.89 2.65 23.89
C PHE A 224 -10.86 2.91 25.01
N PHE A 225 -9.57 2.79 24.69
CA PHE A 225 -8.47 3.01 25.63
C PHE A 225 -7.91 4.45 25.60
N GLY A 226 -8.53 5.36 24.83
CA GLY A 226 -8.06 6.75 24.69
C GLY A 226 -6.64 6.87 24.11
N LYS A 227 -6.19 5.89 23.32
CA LYS A 227 -4.88 5.88 22.67
C LYS A 227 -4.95 6.75 21.40
N SER A 228 -4.47 7.97 21.53
CA SER A 228 -4.36 8.94 20.44
C SER A 228 -2.92 9.42 20.28
N GLY A 229 -2.56 9.84 19.08
CA GLY A 229 -1.37 10.64 18.82
C GLY A 229 -1.75 11.87 18.00
N TYR A 230 -0.82 12.52 17.30
CA TYR A 230 -1.05 13.82 16.70
C TYR A 230 -0.54 13.92 15.28
N TYR A 231 -1.38 14.50 14.41
CA TYR A 231 -1.01 14.73 13.02
C TYR A 231 -1.73 15.94 12.46
N GLY A 232 -0.97 16.84 11.82
CA GLY A 232 -1.53 17.93 11.04
C GLY A 232 -2.39 18.91 11.85
N GLY A 233 -2.15 19.05 13.16
CA GLY A 233 -2.89 19.97 14.01
C GLY A 233 -3.98 19.33 14.87
N THR A 234 -4.23 18.03 14.74
CA THR A 234 -5.29 17.33 15.49
C THR A 234 -4.86 16.00 16.06
N ASN A 235 -5.56 15.60 17.11
CA ASN A 235 -5.47 14.26 17.67
C ASN A 235 -6.00 13.24 16.66
N THR A 236 -5.26 12.16 16.48
CA THR A 236 -5.60 11.03 15.62
C THR A 236 -5.56 9.74 16.41
N LEU A 237 -6.40 8.76 16.09
CA LEU A 237 -6.32 7.46 16.75
C LEU A 237 -5.06 6.73 16.30
N ILE A 238 -4.41 6.06 17.25
CA ILE A 238 -3.22 5.25 16.94
C ILE A 238 -3.67 4.03 16.14
N VAL A 239 -3.08 3.87 14.96
CA VAL A 239 -3.44 2.81 14.01
C VAL A 239 -2.32 2.63 12.98
N SER A 240 -2.21 1.43 12.43
CA SER A 240 -1.29 1.18 11.32
C SER A 240 -1.65 2.01 10.08
N SER A 241 -0.63 2.40 9.32
CA SER A 241 -0.72 3.18 8.08
C SER A 241 -1.53 2.46 6.97
N VAL A 242 -1.74 1.14 7.11
CA VAL A 242 -2.62 0.33 6.25
C VAL A 242 -4.10 0.78 6.33
N ILE A 243 -4.47 1.66 7.28
CA ILE A 243 -5.77 2.35 7.32
C ILE A 243 -6.18 3.00 6.00
N GLN A 244 -5.22 3.37 5.14
CA GLN A 244 -5.49 3.94 3.83
C GLN A 244 -6.28 3.00 2.89
N TYR A 245 -6.24 1.67 3.12
CA TYR A 245 -7.02 0.70 2.33
C TYR A 245 -8.43 0.47 2.87
N LEU A 246 -8.76 0.99 4.05
CA LEU A 246 -10.02 0.72 4.72
C LEU A 246 -11.26 1.11 3.89
N PRO A 247 -11.29 2.25 3.16
CA PRO A 247 -12.40 2.56 2.26
C PRO A 247 -12.64 1.47 1.21
N LEU A 248 -11.57 0.86 0.68
CA LEU A 248 -11.65 -0.17 -0.35
C LEU A 248 -12.16 -1.52 0.20
N MET A 249 -12.30 -1.68 1.52
CA MET A 249 -12.93 -2.86 2.10
C MET A 249 -14.41 -2.99 1.67
N ILE A 250 -15.09 -1.86 1.39
CA ILE A 250 -16.49 -1.85 0.89
C ILE A 250 -16.62 -2.57 -0.44
N ILE A 251 -15.63 -2.49 -1.34
CA ILE A 251 -15.79 -3.05 -2.69
C ILE A 251 -15.73 -4.58 -2.71
N ILE A 252 -15.13 -5.21 -1.69
CA ILE A 252 -14.84 -6.65 -1.66
C ILE A 252 -16.10 -7.50 -1.87
N PRO A 253 -17.19 -7.37 -1.08
CA PRO A 253 -18.35 -8.26 -1.18
C PRO A 253 -19.13 -8.15 -2.50
N PHE A 254 -18.87 -7.11 -3.30
CA PHE A 254 -19.52 -6.92 -4.59
C PHE A 254 -18.93 -7.78 -5.71
N TYR A 255 -17.80 -8.45 -5.49
CA TYR A 255 -17.21 -9.36 -6.46
C TYR A 255 -17.74 -10.77 -6.30
N LYS A 256 -18.04 -11.44 -7.42
CA LYS A 256 -18.58 -12.81 -7.42
C LYS A 256 -17.71 -13.78 -6.63
N SER A 257 -16.39 -13.62 -6.66
CA SER A 257 -15.43 -14.47 -5.93
C SER A 257 -15.47 -14.30 -4.41
N GLU A 258 -16.03 -13.19 -3.91
CA GLU A 258 -16.00 -12.80 -2.49
C GLU A 258 -17.42 -12.61 -1.92
N LYS A 259 -18.46 -13.17 -2.56
CA LYS A 259 -19.85 -13.02 -2.09
C LYS A 259 -20.08 -13.57 -0.67
N SER A 260 -19.26 -14.49 -0.19
CA SER A 260 -19.35 -15.06 1.15
C SER A 260 -18.88 -14.09 2.24
N THR A 261 -18.21 -12.99 1.88
CA THR A 261 -17.63 -12.04 2.85
C THR A 261 -18.55 -10.86 3.15
N LYS A 262 -19.88 -11.00 3.03
CA LYS A 262 -20.83 -9.90 3.28
C LYS A 262 -20.77 -9.32 4.71
N TYR A 263 -20.35 -10.13 5.68
CA TYR A 263 -20.15 -9.70 7.08
C TYR A 263 -19.08 -8.60 7.23
N ILE A 264 -18.21 -8.42 6.23
CA ILE A 264 -17.21 -7.35 6.17
C ILE A 264 -17.86 -5.98 6.03
N LEU A 265 -19.03 -5.85 5.39
CA LEU A 265 -19.64 -4.56 5.08
C LEU A 265 -19.92 -3.68 6.32
N PRO A 266 -20.58 -4.16 7.38
CA PRO A 266 -20.78 -3.34 8.59
C PRO A 266 -19.46 -2.95 9.26
N LEU A 267 -18.46 -3.83 9.25
CA LEU A 267 -17.12 -3.52 9.80
C LEU A 267 -16.40 -2.45 8.97
N ALA A 268 -16.48 -2.53 7.64
CA ALA A 268 -15.93 -1.53 6.75
C ALA A 268 -16.57 -0.15 7.00
N MET A 269 -17.89 -0.14 7.21
CA MET A 269 -18.65 1.06 7.52
C MET A 269 -18.20 1.72 8.83
N ILE A 270 -18.12 0.95 9.92
CA ILE A 270 -17.62 1.42 11.21
C ILE A 270 -16.19 1.97 11.06
N GLY A 271 -15.33 1.20 10.39
CA GLY A 271 -13.95 1.58 10.13
C GLY A 271 -13.83 2.91 9.39
N ILE A 272 -14.56 3.10 8.30
CA ILE A 272 -14.52 4.33 7.50
C ILE A 272 -14.99 5.54 8.30
N VAL A 273 -16.06 5.38 9.09
CA VAL A 273 -16.56 6.46 9.95
C VAL A 273 -15.48 6.87 10.96
N LEU A 274 -14.89 5.91 11.68
CA LEU A 274 -13.81 6.19 12.64
C LEU A 274 -12.60 6.82 11.94
N ALA A 275 -12.19 6.30 10.78
CA ALA A 275 -11.06 6.83 10.02
C ALA A 275 -11.30 8.25 9.51
N LEU A 276 -12.53 8.60 9.13
CA LEU A 276 -12.89 9.96 8.69
C LEU A 276 -13.03 10.94 9.86
N ILE A 277 -13.50 10.50 11.03
CA ILE A 277 -13.62 11.37 12.20
C ILE A 277 -12.24 11.67 12.79
N TYR A 278 -11.43 10.63 13.01
CA TYR A 278 -10.20 10.75 13.79
C TYR A 278 -8.91 10.75 12.96
N ASN A 279 -8.89 10.17 11.76
CA ASN A 279 -7.67 9.97 10.97
C ASN A 279 -7.80 10.53 9.55
N ALA A 280 -8.64 11.56 9.36
CA ALA A 280 -8.91 12.11 8.04
C ALA A 280 -7.64 12.63 7.35
N GLN A 281 -7.29 11.97 6.25
CA GLN A 281 -6.25 12.42 5.33
C GLN A 281 -6.85 12.68 3.97
N GLY A 282 -6.28 13.64 3.22
CA GLY A 282 -6.76 13.97 1.87
C GLY A 282 -6.84 12.74 0.95
N LYS A 283 -5.85 11.84 1.00
CA LYS A 283 -5.86 10.57 0.25
C LYS A 283 -7.01 9.64 0.65
N LEU A 284 -7.36 9.59 1.94
CA LEU A 284 -8.46 8.76 2.46
C LEU A 284 -9.83 9.31 2.01
N ILE A 285 -10.02 10.63 2.03
CA ILE A 285 -11.24 11.28 1.50
C ILE A 285 -11.39 11.01 0.00
N LEU A 286 -10.31 11.19 -0.77
CA LEU A 286 -10.30 10.87 -2.20
C LEU A 286 -10.63 9.39 -2.45
N MET A 287 -10.15 8.48 -1.61
CA MET A 287 -10.50 7.06 -1.72
C MET A 287 -11.99 6.80 -1.52
N CYS A 288 -12.62 7.44 -0.55
CA CYS A 288 -14.08 7.34 -0.38
C CYS A 288 -14.83 7.78 -1.65
N ALA A 289 -14.35 8.82 -2.34
CA ALA A 289 -14.92 9.28 -3.61
C ALA A 289 -14.66 8.32 -4.79
N VAL A 290 -13.57 7.56 -4.78
CA VAL A 290 -13.23 6.59 -5.83
C VAL A 290 -14.12 5.34 -5.78
N ILE A 291 -14.58 4.91 -4.59
CA ILE A 291 -15.44 3.73 -4.43
C ILE A 291 -16.68 3.74 -5.34
N PRO A 292 -17.55 4.78 -5.34
CA PRO A 292 -18.72 4.79 -6.20
C PRO A 292 -18.35 4.75 -7.69
N ILE A 293 -17.26 5.40 -8.10
CA ILE A 293 -16.76 5.36 -9.48
C ILE A 293 -16.39 3.92 -9.86
N VAL A 294 -15.62 3.22 -9.01
CA VAL A 294 -15.25 1.81 -9.25
C VAL A 294 -16.48 0.91 -9.34
N LEU A 295 -17.46 1.10 -8.45
CA LEU A 295 -18.70 0.32 -8.46
C LEU A 295 -19.54 0.57 -9.72
N ILE A 296 -19.65 1.83 -10.16
CA ILE A 296 -20.32 2.20 -11.42
C ILE A 296 -19.61 1.58 -12.63
N MET A 297 -18.29 1.71 -12.71
CA MET A 297 -17.49 1.12 -13.79
C MET A 297 -17.64 -0.40 -13.83
N LYS A 298 -17.66 -1.06 -12.66
CA LYS A 298 -17.93 -2.49 -12.55
C LYS A 298 -19.34 -2.80 -13.04
N MET A 299 -20.35 -2.05 -12.63
CA MET A 299 -21.75 -2.22 -13.03
C MET A 299 -21.90 -2.17 -14.55
N ILE A 300 -21.34 -1.14 -15.19
CA ILE A 300 -21.35 -0.96 -16.65
C ILE A 300 -20.73 -2.18 -17.34
N LYS A 301 -19.58 -2.65 -16.86
CA LYS A 301 -18.88 -3.81 -17.44
C LYS A 301 -19.58 -5.14 -17.16
N SER A 302 -20.22 -5.32 -16.00
CA SER A 302 -20.81 -6.61 -15.59
C SER A 302 -22.30 -6.73 -15.88
N LYS A 303 -22.97 -5.67 -16.36
CA LYS A 303 -24.42 -5.58 -16.59
C LYS A 303 -25.26 -5.96 -15.35
N ASP A 304 -24.72 -5.73 -14.15
CA ASP A 304 -25.34 -6.17 -12.89
C ASP A 304 -26.30 -5.10 -12.34
N LYS A 305 -27.61 -5.33 -12.51
CA LYS A 305 -28.66 -4.35 -12.14
C LYS A 305 -28.78 -4.09 -10.63
N MET A 306 -28.26 -4.97 -9.76
CA MET A 306 -28.33 -4.75 -8.30
C MET A 306 -27.48 -3.57 -7.81
N LEU A 307 -26.46 -3.17 -8.55
CA LEU A 307 -25.61 -2.02 -8.19
C LEU A 307 -26.34 -0.68 -8.36
N LEU A 308 -27.41 -0.64 -9.15
CA LEU A 308 -28.21 0.58 -9.39
C LEU A 308 -28.94 1.05 -8.12
N PHE A 309 -29.31 0.12 -7.23
CA PHE A 309 -29.89 0.43 -5.91
C PHE A 309 -28.84 0.82 -4.86
N PHE A 310 -27.57 0.45 -5.07
CA PHE A 310 -26.50 0.71 -4.12
C PHE A 310 -25.87 2.10 -4.32
N ILE A 311 -25.95 2.68 -5.52
CA ILE A 311 -25.47 4.04 -5.80
C ILE A 311 -26.23 5.08 -4.95
N PRO A 312 -27.58 5.07 -4.88
CA PRO A 312 -28.33 5.91 -3.94
C PRO A 312 -27.95 5.68 -2.49
N PHE A 313 -27.70 4.43 -2.07
CA PHE A 313 -27.28 4.10 -0.71
C PHE A 313 -25.89 4.65 -0.38
N MET A 314 -24.93 4.58 -1.31
CA MET A 314 -23.61 5.18 -1.15
C MET A 314 -23.67 6.71 -1.18
N LEU A 315 -24.54 7.31 -1.98
CA LEU A 315 -24.79 8.75 -1.95
C LEU A 315 -25.43 9.16 -0.62
N LEU A 316 -26.41 8.41 -0.12
CA LEU A 316 -26.98 8.55 1.22
C LEU A 316 -25.93 8.37 2.30
N LEU A 317 -24.96 7.47 2.11
CA LEU A 317 -23.83 7.28 3.02
C LEU A 317 -22.92 8.50 3.03
N VAL A 318 -22.59 9.05 1.86
CA VAL A 318 -21.79 10.28 1.76
C VAL A 318 -22.56 11.45 2.37
N ILE A 319 -23.86 11.54 2.16
CA ILE A 319 -24.75 12.55 2.77
C ILE A 319 -24.86 12.35 4.27
N PHE A 320 -24.96 11.11 4.75
CA PHE A 320 -25.04 10.74 6.16
C PHE A 320 -23.73 11.01 6.88
N VAL A 321 -22.60 10.65 6.25
CA VAL A 321 -21.26 11.03 6.68
C VAL A 321 -21.17 12.54 6.70
N TYR A 322 -21.55 13.25 5.64
CA TYR A 322 -21.61 14.71 5.62
C TYR A 322 -22.52 15.31 6.71
N TYR A 323 -23.62 14.65 7.07
CA TYR A 323 -24.57 15.10 8.08
C TYR A 323 -24.08 14.83 9.50
N ILE A 324 -23.49 13.67 9.78
CA ILE A 324 -22.77 13.37 11.03
C ILE A 324 -21.58 14.32 11.18
N ILE A 325 -20.83 14.52 10.09
CA ILE A 325 -19.78 15.52 9.98
C ILE A 325 -20.37 16.89 10.27
N ASN A 326 -21.53 17.29 9.76
CA ASN A 326 -22.11 18.60 10.09
C ASN A 326 -22.64 18.69 11.53
N ILE A 327 -23.03 17.60 12.17
CA ILE A 327 -23.53 17.60 13.55
C ILE A 327 -22.39 17.69 14.58
N GLU A 328 -21.20 17.12 14.30
CA GLU A 328 -20.01 17.25 15.18
C GLU A 328 -18.92 18.21 14.65
N LEU A 329 -18.91 18.55 13.37
CA LEU A 329 -17.78 19.20 12.65
C LEU A 329 -18.12 20.52 11.96
N ILE A 330 -19.10 21.28 12.46
CA ILE A 330 -19.03 22.76 12.32
C ILE A 330 -17.67 23.28 12.86
N ASN A 331 -16.92 22.46 13.61
CA ASN A 331 -15.58 22.76 14.14
C ASN A 331 -14.40 21.91 13.61
N SER A 332 -14.54 20.95 12.68
CA SER A 332 -13.34 20.23 12.19
C SER A 332 -12.60 21.01 11.11
N VAL A 333 -11.65 21.80 11.58
CA VAL A 333 -10.74 22.58 10.75
C VAL A 333 -10.05 21.69 9.70
N ILE A 334 -9.74 20.42 10.02
CA ILE A 334 -9.02 19.54 9.10
C ILE A 334 -9.84 19.08 7.92
N PHE A 335 -11.04 18.54 8.12
CA PHE A 335 -11.84 18.03 6.99
C PHE A 335 -12.16 19.16 6.03
N GLN A 336 -12.57 20.32 6.55
CA GLN A 336 -12.85 21.50 5.74
C GLN A 336 -11.59 22.00 5.01
N SER A 337 -10.44 22.03 5.69
CA SER A 337 -9.16 22.39 5.07
C SER A 337 -8.78 21.43 3.93
N LYS A 338 -8.97 20.12 4.11
CA LYS A 338 -8.65 19.11 3.08
C LYS A 338 -9.64 19.11 1.91
N LEU A 339 -10.92 19.38 2.16
CA LEU A 339 -11.92 19.55 1.11
C LEU A 339 -11.61 20.81 0.29
N ASN A 340 -11.34 21.94 0.94
CA ASN A 340 -10.95 23.18 0.28
C ASN A 340 -9.67 23.01 -0.54
N GLN A 341 -8.65 22.32 -0.01
CA GLN A 341 -7.43 21.96 -0.75
C GLN A 341 -7.73 21.21 -2.05
N SER A 342 -8.68 20.28 -2.01
CA SER A 342 -9.07 19.47 -3.16
C SER A 342 -9.82 20.32 -4.21
N ILE A 343 -10.72 21.20 -3.77
CA ILE A 343 -11.47 22.12 -4.64
C ILE A 343 -10.52 23.15 -5.28
N SER A 344 -9.57 23.70 -4.53
CA SER A 344 -8.61 24.68 -5.04
C SER A 344 -7.75 24.13 -6.18
N LEU A 345 -7.39 22.84 -6.16
CA LEU A 345 -6.68 22.19 -7.27
C LEU A 345 -7.47 22.21 -8.58
N LEU A 346 -8.80 22.14 -8.51
CA LEU A 346 -9.65 22.16 -9.69
C LEU A 346 -9.80 23.56 -10.29
N GLN A 347 -9.45 24.63 -9.57
CA GLN A 347 -9.67 26.03 -10.01
C GLN A 347 -8.51 26.60 -10.84
N PHE A 348 -7.87 25.77 -11.68
CA PHE A 348 -6.62 26.12 -12.39
C PHE A 348 -6.73 27.30 -13.38
N TRP A 349 -7.95 27.67 -13.77
CA TRP A 349 -8.23 28.80 -14.65
C TRP A 349 -8.28 30.17 -13.94
N LYS A 350 -8.19 30.23 -12.61
CA LYS A 350 -8.18 31.50 -11.87
C LYS A 350 -6.84 32.21 -11.98
N GLU A 351 -6.86 33.53 -12.01
CA GLU A 351 -5.63 34.33 -11.93
C GLU A 351 -4.85 34.02 -10.66
N ASN A 352 -3.52 33.96 -10.79
CA ASN A 352 -2.60 33.61 -9.70
C ASN A 352 -2.95 32.29 -9.00
N TRP A 353 -3.61 31.35 -9.70
CA TRP A 353 -4.05 30.07 -9.15
C TRP A 353 -2.95 29.37 -8.35
N LEU A 354 -1.76 29.24 -8.94
CA LEU A 354 -0.63 28.56 -8.31
C LEU A 354 -0.20 29.21 -6.99
N TYR A 355 -0.19 30.55 -6.91
CA TYR A 355 0.12 31.30 -5.69
C TYR A 355 -1.02 31.19 -4.65
N ASN A 356 -2.26 31.12 -5.12
CA ASN A 356 -3.46 30.99 -4.29
C ASN A 356 -3.73 29.56 -3.82
N LEU A 357 -2.98 28.57 -4.30
CA LEU A 357 -3.10 27.20 -3.83
C LEU A 357 -2.69 27.09 -2.34
N PRO A 358 -3.41 26.30 -1.53
CA PRO A 358 -2.93 25.93 -0.21
C PRO A 358 -1.58 25.19 -0.28
N ASN A 359 -0.80 25.22 0.80
CA ASN A 359 0.59 24.71 0.81
C ASN A 359 0.72 23.27 0.29
N SER A 360 -0.12 22.36 0.79
CA SER A 360 -0.08 20.94 0.43
C SER A 360 -0.21 20.70 -1.09
N PRO A 361 -1.30 21.14 -1.78
CA PRO A 361 -1.39 21.02 -3.23
C PRO A 361 -0.34 21.86 -3.98
N LYS A 362 0.01 23.06 -3.48
CA LYS A 362 1.04 23.93 -4.08
C LYS A 362 2.40 23.23 -4.18
N ILE A 363 2.87 22.60 -3.09
CA ILE A 363 4.15 21.88 -3.06
C ILE A 363 4.18 20.77 -4.12
N ARG A 364 3.09 20.00 -4.28
CA ARG A 364 3.03 18.91 -5.28
C ARG A 364 3.12 19.40 -6.72
N VAL A 365 2.51 20.54 -7.01
CA VAL A 365 2.61 21.17 -8.33
C VAL A 365 4.02 21.74 -8.54
N ALA A 366 4.59 22.38 -7.50
CA ALA A 366 5.94 22.91 -7.52
C ALA A 366 7.00 21.81 -7.71
N GLU A 367 6.83 20.64 -7.08
CA GLU A 367 7.65 19.45 -7.32
C GLU A 367 7.64 19.07 -8.79
N PHE A 368 6.45 18.92 -9.39
CA PHE A 368 6.31 18.53 -10.79
C PHE A 368 7.00 19.53 -11.73
N ILE A 369 6.80 20.83 -11.51
CA ILE A 369 7.45 21.88 -12.29
C ILE A 369 8.98 21.85 -12.10
N SER A 370 9.45 21.65 -10.87
CA SER A 370 10.88 21.58 -10.57
C SER A 370 11.55 20.36 -11.21
N ILE A 371 10.87 19.20 -11.24
CA ILE A 371 11.33 18.01 -11.98
C ILE A 371 11.44 18.32 -13.47
N MET A 372 10.43 18.98 -14.07
CA MET A 372 10.47 19.38 -15.47
C MET A 372 11.66 20.30 -15.78
N ILE A 373 11.88 21.33 -14.95
CA ILE A 373 13.01 22.27 -15.11
C ILE A 373 14.35 21.54 -14.96
N GLU A 374 14.46 20.61 -14.01
CA GLU A 374 15.65 19.75 -13.89
C GLU A 374 15.92 18.96 -15.17
N TYR A 375 14.90 18.38 -15.81
CA TYR A 375 15.08 17.67 -17.07
C TYR A 375 15.38 18.56 -18.27
N PHE A 376 14.91 19.80 -18.28
CA PHE A 376 15.34 20.77 -19.29
C PHE A 376 16.83 21.14 -19.10
N LYS A 377 17.28 21.31 -17.85
CA LYS A 377 18.68 21.63 -17.53
C LYS A 377 19.62 20.43 -17.70
N LYS A 378 19.12 19.22 -17.46
CA LYS A 378 19.89 17.96 -17.45
C LYS A 378 19.17 16.91 -18.30
N PRO A 379 19.14 17.08 -19.63
CA PRO A 379 18.31 16.26 -20.54
C PRO A 379 18.68 14.77 -20.55
N TRP A 380 19.90 14.39 -20.16
CA TRP A 380 20.30 12.98 -20.05
C TRP A 380 19.48 12.19 -19.02
N PHE A 381 18.89 12.86 -18.02
CA PHE A 381 17.98 12.21 -17.05
C PHE A 381 16.53 12.12 -17.55
N LEU A 382 16.14 12.78 -18.64
CA LEU A 382 14.73 12.84 -19.05
C LEU A 382 14.12 11.46 -19.33
N LEU A 383 14.87 10.58 -20.01
CA LEU A 383 14.35 9.27 -20.42
C LEU A 383 14.21 8.30 -19.26
N MET A 384 15.26 8.17 -18.45
CA MET A 384 15.40 7.14 -17.42
C MET A 384 15.25 7.65 -15.99
N GLY A 385 15.08 8.96 -15.82
CA GLY A 385 15.02 9.63 -14.53
C GLY A 385 16.38 9.78 -13.86
N LYS A 386 16.34 10.27 -12.63
CA LYS A 386 17.50 10.43 -11.76
C LYS A 386 17.76 9.23 -10.85
N GLY A 387 16.91 8.21 -10.92
CA GLY A 387 16.99 7.03 -10.07
C GLY A 387 16.62 7.26 -8.60
N TYR A 388 16.85 6.25 -7.76
CA TYR A 388 16.54 6.28 -6.34
C TYR A 388 17.40 7.30 -5.61
N MET A 389 16.74 8.07 -4.73
CA MET A 389 17.31 9.29 -4.15
C MET A 389 17.68 10.36 -5.20
N GLY A 390 17.12 10.28 -6.40
CA GLY A 390 17.19 11.37 -7.37
C GLY A 390 16.63 12.67 -6.77
N THR A 391 17.34 13.77 -6.96
CA THR A 391 17.06 15.03 -6.26
C THR A 391 16.51 16.11 -7.18
N ILE A 392 15.79 17.06 -6.61
CA ILE A 392 15.43 18.34 -7.22
C ILE A 392 15.86 19.48 -6.30
N VAL A 393 16.03 20.67 -6.87
CA VAL A 393 16.08 21.94 -6.13
C VAL A 393 14.78 22.72 -6.38
N ASP A 394 14.45 23.65 -5.50
CA ASP A 394 13.26 24.50 -5.68
C ASP A 394 13.51 25.57 -6.76
N HIS A 395 13.19 25.24 -8.01
CA HIS A 395 13.26 26.20 -9.12
C HIS A 395 12.10 27.20 -9.12
N THR A 396 11.07 26.96 -8.31
CA THR A 396 9.84 27.75 -8.30
C THR A 396 9.82 28.80 -7.19
N GLY A 397 10.64 28.61 -6.15
CA GLY A 397 10.57 29.35 -4.90
C GLY A 397 9.32 29.06 -4.07
N MET A 398 8.54 28.04 -4.43
CA MET A 398 7.24 27.70 -3.81
C MET A 398 7.29 26.47 -2.92
N ILE A 399 8.38 25.70 -2.96
CA ILE A 399 8.63 24.61 -2.02
C ILE A 399 9.13 25.21 -0.69
N GLY A 400 9.94 26.28 -0.73
CA GLY A 400 10.41 26.87 0.51
C GLY A 400 11.22 28.16 0.49
N GLN A 401 10.70 29.17 1.20
CA GLN A 401 11.48 30.18 1.92
C GLN A 401 11.49 29.94 3.46
N GLN A 402 10.55 29.14 3.99
CA GLN A 402 10.40 28.81 5.41
C GLN A 402 10.06 27.33 5.61
N TYR A 403 10.69 26.66 6.58
CA TYR A 403 10.48 25.24 6.84
C TYR A 403 9.02 24.91 7.12
N ILE A 404 8.48 23.92 6.37
CA ILE A 404 7.12 23.41 6.54
C ILE A 404 7.21 22.00 7.15
N PRO A 405 6.95 21.85 8.47
CA PRO A 405 6.98 20.56 9.13
C PRO A 405 6.09 19.53 8.44
N GLY A 406 6.61 18.32 8.25
CA GLY A 406 5.88 17.19 7.66
C GLY A 406 5.77 17.20 6.13
N SER A 407 6.34 18.20 5.44
CA SER A 407 6.46 18.19 3.96
C SER A 407 7.77 17.56 3.51
N PHE A 408 8.90 18.01 4.06
CA PHE A 408 10.20 17.39 3.81
C PHE A 408 10.94 17.18 5.14
N GLU A 409 11.91 16.26 5.12
CA GLU A 409 12.82 16.09 6.25
C GLU A 409 13.70 17.34 6.42
N LEU A 410 14.11 17.62 7.65
CA LEU A 410 14.89 18.82 7.97
C LEU A 410 16.22 18.87 7.17
N ASN A 411 16.89 17.73 6.98
CA ASN A 411 18.10 17.64 6.18
C ASN A 411 17.91 18.01 4.69
N GLN A 412 16.77 17.65 4.09
CA GLN A 412 16.41 18.04 2.73
C GLN A 412 16.22 19.55 2.65
N TRP A 413 15.57 20.10 3.68
CA TRP A 413 15.29 21.52 3.76
C TRP A 413 16.56 22.36 3.91
N GLU A 414 17.40 22.02 4.89
CA GLU A 414 18.66 22.72 5.18
C GLU A 414 19.62 22.68 3.99
N ASN A 415 19.62 21.59 3.22
CA ASN A 415 20.42 21.46 2.01
C ASN A 415 19.79 22.10 0.76
N GLY A 416 18.53 22.55 0.83
CA GLY A 416 17.77 23.01 -0.33
C GLY A 416 17.58 21.95 -1.42
N THR A 417 17.68 20.66 -1.05
CA THR A 417 17.71 19.52 -1.98
C THR A 417 16.68 18.50 -1.56
N PHE A 418 15.74 18.20 -2.45
CA PHE A 418 14.55 17.40 -2.14
C PHE A 418 14.52 16.12 -2.97
N TYR A 419 14.27 14.98 -2.34
CA TYR A 419 14.22 13.68 -3.01
C TYR A 419 12.94 12.88 -2.71
N ARG A 420 12.22 13.19 -1.64
CA ARG A 420 10.95 12.49 -1.28
C ARG A 420 9.74 13.23 -1.82
N MET A 421 9.32 12.89 -3.04
CA MET A 421 8.12 13.46 -3.65
C MET A 421 6.85 12.94 -2.97
N HIS A 422 5.81 13.77 -2.89
CA HIS A 422 4.59 13.44 -2.14
C HIS A 422 3.60 12.56 -2.91
N GLU A 423 3.68 12.57 -4.23
CA GLU A 423 2.80 11.83 -5.13
C GLU A 423 3.57 10.78 -5.91
N THR A 424 2.92 9.63 -6.12
CA THR A 424 3.47 8.53 -6.93
C THR A 424 3.84 8.99 -8.33
N PHE A 425 3.00 9.82 -8.96
CA PHE A 425 3.28 10.31 -10.30
C PHE A 425 4.58 11.12 -10.34
N ASN A 426 4.78 12.04 -9.39
CA ASN A 426 6.03 12.81 -9.25
C ASN A 426 7.22 11.90 -8.93
N THR A 427 7.03 10.91 -8.05
CA THR A 427 8.06 9.93 -7.68
C THR A 427 8.50 9.11 -8.89
N MET A 428 7.55 8.57 -9.65
CA MET A 428 7.81 7.80 -10.86
C MET A 428 8.49 8.65 -11.92
N PHE A 429 8.06 9.91 -12.07
CA PHE A 429 8.66 10.81 -13.03
C PHE A 429 10.08 11.21 -12.64
N LEU A 430 10.36 11.47 -11.35
CA LEU A 430 11.70 11.80 -10.86
C LEU A 430 12.66 10.60 -10.92
N TYR A 431 12.23 9.44 -10.45
CA TYR A 431 13.11 8.28 -10.33
C TYR A 431 13.29 7.53 -11.64
N HIS A 432 12.30 7.59 -12.54
CA HIS A 432 12.29 6.77 -13.76
C HIS A 432 12.02 7.58 -15.04
N GLY A 433 11.92 8.91 -14.97
CA GLY A 433 11.78 9.77 -16.15
C GLY A 433 10.51 9.48 -16.97
N LEU A 434 10.60 9.66 -18.29
CA LEU A 434 9.52 9.32 -19.22
C LEU A 434 9.17 7.83 -19.19
N VAL A 435 10.15 6.95 -18.98
CA VAL A 435 9.91 5.52 -18.80
C VAL A 435 8.98 5.26 -17.61
N GLY A 436 9.18 5.99 -16.50
CA GLY A 436 8.31 5.96 -15.33
C GLY A 436 6.87 6.33 -15.66
N ILE A 437 6.66 7.42 -16.41
CA ILE A 437 5.33 7.86 -16.85
C ILE A 437 4.66 6.81 -17.75
N ILE A 438 5.40 6.27 -18.73
CA ILE A 438 4.88 5.22 -19.63
C ILE A 438 4.44 4.00 -18.82
N VAL A 439 5.26 3.57 -17.85
CA VAL A 439 4.91 2.46 -16.97
C VAL A 439 3.70 2.78 -16.10
N TYR A 440 3.61 4.00 -15.57
CA TYR A 440 2.47 4.45 -14.78
C TYR A 440 1.16 4.39 -15.58
N ILE A 441 1.17 4.89 -16.82
CA ILE A 441 0.02 4.84 -17.74
C ILE A 441 -0.31 3.38 -18.09
N PHE A 442 0.70 2.58 -18.43
CA PHE A 442 0.53 1.17 -18.76
C PHE A 442 -0.13 0.39 -17.62
N MET A 443 0.37 0.57 -16.39
CA MET A 443 -0.19 -0.03 -15.19
C MET A 443 -1.61 0.44 -14.93
N SER A 444 -1.89 1.74 -15.09
CA SER A 444 -3.25 2.29 -14.98
C SER A 444 -4.22 1.61 -15.95
N ILE A 445 -3.84 1.45 -17.23
CA ILE A 445 -4.65 0.77 -18.24
C ILE A 445 -4.86 -0.71 -17.86
N MET A 446 -3.81 -1.40 -17.41
CA MET A 446 -3.90 -2.80 -16.97
C MET A 446 -4.89 -2.96 -15.81
N LEU A 447 -4.85 -2.05 -14.82
CA LEU A 447 -5.75 -2.07 -13.67
C LEU A 447 -7.20 -1.80 -14.10
N LEU A 448 -7.43 -0.78 -14.92
CA LEU A 448 -8.77 -0.44 -15.45
C LEU A 448 -9.37 -1.58 -16.28
N ASN A 449 -8.54 -2.28 -17.06
CA ASN A 449 -9.01 -3.41 -17.87
C ASN A 449 -9.43 -4.61 -17.03
N ASN A 450 -8.89 -4.77 -15.83
CA ASN A 450 -9.18 -5.90 -14.95
C ASN A 450 -9.98 -5.53 -13.69
N LEU A 451 -10.46 -4.28 -13.58
CA LEU A 451 -11.17 -3.78 -12.41
C LEU A 451 -12.38 -4.64 -12.05
N ASN A 452 -13.11 -5.21 -13.00
CA ASN A 452 -14.32 -6.00 -12.76
C ASN A 452 -14.05 -7.47 -12.37
N LYS A 453 -12.79 -7.94 -12.47
CA LYS A 453 -12.46 -9.36 -12.33
C LYS A 453 -12.23 -9.75 -10.87
N ASN A 454 -11.52 -8.94 -10.10
CA ASN A 454 -11.12 -9.27 -8.74
C ASN A 454 -10.89 -7.98 -7.90
N PRO A 455 -11.41 -7.89 -6.65
CA PRO A 455 -11.30 -6.67 -5.84
C PRO A 455 -9.86 -6.36 -5.44
N TRP A 456 -9.02 -7.38 -5.28
CA TRP A 456 -7.64 -7.22 -4.86
C TRP A 456 -6.77 -6.52 -5.91
N ILE A 457 -7.17 -6.54 -7.18
CA ILE A 457 -6.53 -5.75 -8.24
C ILE A 457 -6.78 -4.26 -8.00
N VAL A 458 -7.98 -3.87 -7.57
CA VAL A 458 -8.30 -2.46 -7.27
C VAL A 458 -7.55 -2.03 -6.02
N ILE A 459 -7.56 -2.85 -4.97
CA ILE A 459 -6.87 -2.60 -3.70
C ILE A 459 -5.35 -2.46 -3.92
N GLY A 460 -4.73 -3.42 -4.61
CA GLY A 460 -3.31 -3.37 -4.93
C GLY A 460 -2.96 -2.36 -6.03
N GLY A 461 -3.90 -2.02 -6.90
CA GLY A 461 -3.75 -0.96 -7.88
C GLY A 461 -3.70 0.43 -7.23
N PHE A 462 -4.51 0.65 -6.19
CA PHE A 462 -4.48 1.88 -5.41
C PHE A 462 -3.10 2.15 -4.82
N TRP A 463 -2.45 1.12 -4.26
CA TRP A 463 -1.05 1.20 -3.80
C TRP A 463 -0.14 1.77 -4.89
N PHE A 464 -0.13 1.10 -6.06
CA PHE A 464 0.79 1.44 -7.13
C PHE A 464 0.53 2.84 -7.69
N LEU A 465 -0.72 3.31 -7.69
CA LEU A 465 -1.09 4.59 -8.30
C LEU A 465 -0.93 5.79 -7.37
N THR A 466 -0.95 5.60 -6.04
CA THR A 466 -1.09 6.73 -5.11
C THR A 466 -0.08 6.75 -3.96
N ILE A 467 0.49 5.60 -3.59
CA ILE A 467 1.33 5.46 -2.39
C ILE A 467 2.60 4.64 -2.69
N TYR A 468 3.00 4.54 -3.96
CA TYR A 468 4.23 3.85 -4.35
C TYR A 468 5.45 4.45 -3.63
N GLY A 469 6.13 3.60 -2.84
CA GLY A 469 7.37 3.94 -2.15
C GLY A 469 7.24 4.83 -0.90
N PHE A 470 6.03 4.98 -0.36
CA PHE A 470 5.79 5.80 0.83
C PHE A 470 6.07 5.05 2.15
N SER A 471 5.69 3.77 2.24
CA SER A 471 5.71 3.00 3.48
C SER A 471 5.94 1.51 3.21
N ILE A 472 6.61 0.83 4.13
CA ILE A 472 6.89 -0.60 4.06
C ILE A 472 5.60 -1.41 4.26
N THR A 473 4.82 -1.08 5.29
CA THR A 473 3.60 -1.83 5.65
C THR A 473 2.51 -1.67 4.58
N ILE A 474 2.33 -0.44 4.08
CA ILE A 474 1.41 -0.15 2.97
C ILE A 474 1.88 -0.90 1.71
N SER A 475 3.18 -0.86 1.39
CA SER A 475 3.70 -1.55 0.22
C SER A 475 3.58 -3.06 0.31
N ALA A 476 3.81 -3.65 1.49
CA ALA A 476 3.64 -5.08 1.68
C ALA A 476 2.21 -5.54 1.42
N PHE A 477 1.22 -4.84 1.98
CA PHE A 477 -0.20 -5.10 1.75
C PHE A 477 -0.57 -4.89 0.27
N GLY A 478 -0.19 -3.75 -0.30
CA GLY A 478 -0.51 -3.36 -1.67
C GLY A 478 0.03 -4.32 -2.73
N ILE A 479 1.31 -4.69 -2.61
CA ILE A 479 1.97 -5.63 -3.53
C ILE A 479 1.35 -7.02 -3.41
N ALA A 480 1.14 -7.50 -2.18
CA ALA A 480 0.52 -8.81 -1.95
C ALA A 480 -0.90 -8.87 -2.53
N ALA A 481 -1.72 -7.83 -2.31
CA ALA A 481 -3.05 -7.72 -2.89
C ALA A 481 -3.02 -7.70 -4.42
N LEU A 482 -2.11 -6.91 -5.02
CA LEU A 482 -2.00 -6.82 -6.48
C LEU A 482 -1.57 -8.16 -7.10
N LEU A 483 -0.51 -8.78 -6.58
CA LEU A 483 -0.03 -10.08 -7.05
C LEU A 483 -1.09 -11.17 -6.88
N PHE A 484 -1.79 -11.19 -5.74
CA PHE A 484 -2.90 -12.11 -5.51
C PHE A 484 -4.02 -11.91 -6.55
N GLY A 485 -4.45 -10.66 -6.73
CA GLY A 485 -5.48 -10.31 -7.70
C GLY A 485 -5.11 -10.72 -9.13
N LEU A 486 -3.87 -10.44 -9.57
CA LEU A 486 -3.36 -10.79 -10.90
C LEU A 486 -3.24 -12.31 -11.11
N ALA A 487 -2.83 -13.05 -10.08
CA ALA A 487 -2.74 -14.52 -10.14
C ALA A 487 -4.11 -15.17 -10.38
N LEU A 488 -5.19 -14.57 -9.83
CA LEU A 488 -6.55 -15.10 -9.94
C LEU A 488 -7.26 -14.77 -11.26
N ILE A 489 -6.78 -13.82 -12.06
CA ILE A 489 -7.39 -13.48 -13.36
C ILE A 489 -7.30 -14.67 -14.31
N ASN A 490 -6.12 -15.28 -14.42
CA ASN A 490 -5.85 -16.29 -15.45
C ASN A 490 -6.34 -17.70 -15.05
N ASN A 491 -6.62 -17.94 -13.77
CA ASN A 491 -7.04 -19.28 -13.32
C ASN A 491 -8.49 -19.63 -13.73
N LYS A 492 -9.30 -18.63 -14.10
CA LYS A 492 -10.71 -18.84 -14.50
C LYS A 492 -10.94 -19.05 -15.99
N ASP A 493 -10.02 -18.58 -16.84
CA ASP A 493 -10.18 -18.74 -18.29
C ASP A 493 -9.81 -20.17 -18.75
N ASN A 494 -9.02 -20.91 -17.98
CA ASN A 494 -8.67 -22.31 -18.27
C ASN A 494 -9.68 -23.35 -17.73
N THR A 495 -10.64 -22.96 -16.90
CA THR A 495 -11.69 -23.88 -16.41
C THR A 495 -12.91 -23.93 -17.34
N ASN A 496 -13.05 -22.99 -18.26
CA ASN A 496 -14.17 -22.95 -19.22
C ASN A 496 -13.87 -23.65 -20.55
N THR A 497 -12.65 -24.18 -20.75
CA THR A 497 -12.25 -24.93 -21.96
C THR A 497 -12.21 -26.45 -21.75
N LEU A 498 -12.72 -26.94 -20.61
CA LEU A 498 -12.78 -28.36 -20.26
C LEU A 498 -14.22 -28.84 -19.93
N HIS A 499 -15.24 -28.12 -20.42
CA HIS A 499 -16.63 -28.58 -20.41
C HIS A 499 -17.13 -28.89 -21.80
#